data_AF-A0A6G0Y2X7-F1
#
_entry.id   AF-A0A6G0Y2X7-F1
#
_cell.length_a   1.000
_cell.length_b   1.000
_cell.length_c   1.000
_cell.angle_alpha   90.00
_cell.angle_beta   90.00
_cell.angle_gamma   90.00
#
_symmetry.space_group_name_H-M   'P 1'
#
loop_
_entity.id
_entity.type
_entity.pdbx_description
1 polymer ?
#
loop_
_entity_poly.entity_id
_entity_poly.type
_entity_poly.pdbx_seq_one_letter_code
_entity_poly.pdbx_strand_id
1 'polypeptide(L)'
;MASSSKINLRDFNKVFLVGHISNQIIGSKLPSIKQVLSVLFFNMRKVNLNLRDSAKLVIREVIIFWEKARIPVREEYHLLKKVESLYNEWRNLQKHSTRKSSKDRKNEEIFVNKFNDIFDIAHARALDIMKIESDKQFLIAQRTEGRPGCLLGIDRKNQKLEEYIEKNLKNKLQRKKRVYEDMEISERVVNSETLIFSSASSDSDEIEEHNFNTISDEEVIEQPNVFKLRGKTNFITDKMAAALDRCKISDRDAVHILLATAESFGININELIINRTSVNSIRQRFHKNRIEALRVNFNPSQIGPCVVHWDGKLLPSLSEKKLVDRLPIIISYKGIEQLLGVPELISGTGGNQATAVYQALENWGLTDNVQAEGYKSPESNYTERKISECKKPDRNKPERKIPE
;
A
#
# COMPACT_ATOMS: atom_id res chain seq x y z
N MET A 1 -50.92 -43.78 -45.71
CA MET A 1 -49.73 -44.31 -45.01
C MET A 1 -48.55 -43.42 -45.35
N ALA A 2 -48.22 -42.45 -44.48
CA ALA A 2 -47.01 -41.64 -44.63
C ALA A 2 -45.99 -42.13 -43.60
N SER A 3 -44.93 -42.75 -44.11
CA SER A 3 -43.81 -43.26 -43.32
C SER A 3 -43.09 -42.09 -42.66
N SER A 4 -43.27 -41.91 -41.35
CA SER A 4 -42.48 -41.00 -40.54
C SER A 4 -41.11 -41.62 -40.34
N SER A 5 -40.19 -41.35 -41.27
CA SER A 5 -38.76 -41.59 -41.09
C SER A 5 -38.28 -40.80 -39.87
N LYS A 6 -38.11 -41.50 -38.74
CA LYS A 6 -37.43 -40.99 -37.55
C LYS A 6 -35.98 -40.69 -37.94
N ILE A 7 -35.70 -39.45 -38.30
CA ILE A 7 -34.34 -38.94 -38.46
C ILE A 7 -33.72 -38.94 -37.06
N ASN A 8 -32.95 -39.98 -36.75
CA ASN A 8 -32.05 -40.01 -35.61
C ASN A 8 -30.89 -39.04 -35.90
N LEU A 9 -31.12 -37.75 -35.68
CA LEU A 9 -30.05 -36.76 -35.55
C LEU A 9 -29.24 -37.19 -34.32
N ARG A 10 -28.13 -37.92 -34.54
CA ARG A 10 -27.10 -38.07 -33.51
C ARG A 10 -26.75 -36.65 -33.09
N ASP A 11 -27.09 -36.28 -31.87
CA ASP A 11 -26.76 -35.00 -31.28
C ASP A 11 -25.23 -34.92 -31.17
N PHE A 12 -24.56 -34.47 -32.24
CA PHE A 12 -23.10 -34.53 -32.42
C PHE A 12 -22.33 -33.80 -31.31
N ASN A 13 -23.03 -32.95 -30.56
CA ASN A 13 -22.49 -32.17 -29.45
C ASN A 13 -22.69 -32.84 -28.08
N LYS A 14 -23.29 -34.03 -28.02
CA LYS A 14 -23.51 -34.76 -26.75
C LYS A 14 -22.40 -35.78 -26.50
N VAL A 15 -21.80 -35.70 -25.32
CA VAL A 15 -20.81 -36.64 -24.81
C VAL A 15 -21.49 -37.56 -23.79
N PHE A 16 -21.15 -38.85 -23.82
CA PHE A 16 -21.65 -39.84 -22.87
C PHE A 16 -21.46 -39.35 -21.43
N LEU A 17 -22.54 -39.36 -20.63
CA LEU A 17 -22.67 -38.81 -19.27
C LEU A 17 -22.47 -37.28 -19.13
N VAL A 18 -21.47 -36.69 -19.80
CA VAL A 18 -21.09 -35.27 -19.65
C VAL A 18 -22.12 -34.32 -20.27
N GLY A 19 -22.81 -34.73 -21.34
CA GLY A 19 -23.83 -33.94 -22.01
C GLY A 19 -23.24 -32.99 -23.05
N HIS A 20 -23.72 -31.73 -23.08
CA HIS A 20 -23.30 -30.76 -24.07
C HIS A 20 -21.88 -30.25 -23.83
N ILE A 21 -21.14 -30.14 -24.92
CA ILE A 21 -19.77 -29.61 -24.95
C ILE A 21 -19.81 -28.08 -24.88
N SER A 22 -18.86 -27.46 -24.18
CA SER A 22 -18.70 -25.99 -24.07
C SER A 22 -17.30 -25.58 -24.49
N ASN A 23 -17.15 -24.44 -25.15
CA ASN A 23 -15.85 -23.94 -25.64
C ASN A 23 -15.00 -23.26 -24.56
N GLN A 24 -15.60 -22.82 -23.44
CA GLN A 24 -14.92 -22.14 -22.35
C GLN A 24 -15.57 -22.48 -21.01
N ILE A 25 -14.78 -22.41 -19.94
CA ILE A 25 -15.30 -22.45 -18.56
C ILE A 25 -15.91 -21.08 -18.22
N ILE A 26 -17.22 -21.05 -17.96
CA ILE A 26 -17.96 -19.83 -17.60
C ILE A 26 -18.54 -19.98 -16.20
N GLY A 27 -18.51 -18.90 -15.40
CA GLY A 27 -19.18 -18.82 -14.12
C GLY A 27 -18.48 -17.89 -13.14
N SER A 28 -19.07 -17.74 -11.96
CA SER A 28 -18.51 -16.98 -10.84
C SER A 28 -17.98 -17.88 -9.71
N LYS A 29 -17.93 -19.20 -9.91
CA LYS A 29 -17.45 -20.18 -8.92
C LYS A 29 -16.14 -20.83 -9.37
N LEU A 30 -15.49 -21.57 -8.47
CA LEU A 30 -14.36 -22.41 -8.89
C LEU A 30 -14.84 -23.49 -9.89
N PRO A 31 -14.05 -23.81 -10.93
CA PRO A 31 -14.44 -24.74 -11.97
C PRO A 31 -14.84 -26.11 -11.43
N SER A 32 -15.96 -26.63 -11.91
CA SER A 32 -16.40 -27.98 -11.61
C SER A 32 -15.76 -29.02 -12.52
N ILE A 33 -15.74 -30.28 -12.08
CA ILE A 33 -15.28 -31.41 -12.89
C ILE A 33 -16.03 -31.49 -14.23
N LYS A 34 -17.35 -31.25 -14.22
CA LYS A 34 -18.16 -31.24 -15.46
C LYS A 34 -17.73 -30.17 -16.45
N GLN A 35 -17.45 -28.96 -15.98
CA GLN A 35 -17.02 -27.85 -16.84
C GLN A 35 -15.66 -28.15 -17.47
N VAL A 36 -14.72 -28.67 -16.68
CA VAL A 36 -13.39 -29.09 -17.13
C VAL A 36 -13.49 -30.16 -18.23
N LEU A 37 -14.30 -31.20 -18.01
CA LEU A 37 -14.55 -32.23 -19.02
C LEU A 37 -15.25 -31.67 -20.27
N SER A 38 -16.20 -30.76 -20.11
CA SER A 38 -16.94 -30.17 -21.23
C SER A 38 -16.02 -29.41 -22.18
N VAL A 39 -15.07 -28.64 -21.66
CA VAL A 39 -14.07 -27.92 -22.46
C VAL A 39 -13.01 -28.86 -23.03
N LEU A 40 -12.59 -29.88 -22.26
CA LEU A 40 -11.69 -30.91 -22.76
C LEU A 40 -12.25 -31.58 -24.03
N PHE A 41 -13.52 -31.99 -24.00
CA PHE A 41 -14.16 -32.60 -25.17
C PHE A 41 -14.38 -31.62 -26.32
N PHE A 42 -14.51 -30.32 -26.07
CA PHE A 42 -14.56 -29.31 -27.12
C PHE A 42 -13.25 -29.27 -27.89
N ASN A 43 -12.13 -29.16 -27.16
CA ASN A 43 -10.80 -29.11 -27.73
C ASN A 43 -10.48 -30.38 -28.53
N MET A 44 -10.88 -31.55 -28.01
CA MET A 44 -10.65 -32.82 -28.70
C MET A 44 -11.56 -33.06 -29.91
N ARG A 45 -12.86 -32.71 -29.84
CA ARG A 45 -13.84 -33.04 -30.91
C ARG A 45 -14.04 -31.94 -31.95
N LYS A 46 -13.85 -30.67 -31.59
CA LYS A 46 -14.06 -29.51 -32.49
C LYS A 46 -12.75 -28.91 -32.96
N VAL A 47 -11.77 -28.78 -32.05
CA VAL A 47 -10.45 -28.22 -32.37
C VAL A 47 -9.47 -29.31 -32.85
N ASN A 48 -9.82 -30.59 -32.68
CA ASN A 48 -9.02 -31.76 -33.08
C ASN A 48 -7.63 -31.83 -32.42
N LEU A 49 -7.52 -31.36 -31.18
CA LEU A 49 -6.29 -31.47 -30.40
C LEU A 49 -6.16 -32.84 -29.75
N ASN A 50 -4.92 -33.28 -29.50
CA ASN A 50 -4.67 -34.48 -28.73
C ASN A 50 -5.08 -34.27 -27.25
N LEU A 51 -5.18 -35.37 -26.48
CA LEU A 51 -5.62 -35.32 -25.07
C LEU A 51 -4.72 -34.41 -24.22
N ARG A 52 -3.40 -34.49 -24.42
CA ARG A 52 -2.42 -33.80 -23.58
C ARG A 52 -2.43 -32.29 -23.83
N ASP A 53 -2.47 -31.87 -25.09
CA ASP A 53 -2.54 -30.45 -25.46
C ASP A 53 -3.91 -29.86 -25.11
N SER A 54 -4.99 -30.64 -25.28
CA SER A 54 -6.32 -30.25 -24.81
C SER A 54 -6.34 -30.04 -23.29
N ALA A 55 -5.71 -30.95 -22.53
CA ALA A 55 -5.62 -30.85 -21.08
C ALA A 55 -4.82 -29.61 -20.63
N LYS A 56 -3.71 -29.29 -21.29
CA LYS A 56 -2.93 -28.06 -21.02
C LYS A 56 -3.77 -26.80 -21.19
N LEU A 57 -4.55 -26.70 -22.27
CA LEU A 57 -5.43 -25.54 -22.50
C LEU A 57 -6.49 -25.42 -21.40
N VAL A 58 -7.13 -26.54 -21.04
CA VAL A 58 -8.13 -26.55 -19.97
C VAL A 58 -7.52 -26.15 -18.63
N ILE A 59 -6.30 -26.62 -18.32
CA ILE A 59 -5.60 -26.27 -17.08
C ILE A 59 -5.30 -24.78 -17.03
N ARG A 60 -4.85 -24.18 -18.14
CA ARG A 60 -4.63 -22.73 -18.21
C ARG A 60 -5.91 -21.95 -17.93
N GLU A 61 -7.05 -22.37 -18.49
CA GLU A 61 -8.34 -21.76 -18.18
C GLU A 61 -8.72 -21.92 -16.70
N VAL A 62 -8.54 -23.10 -16.13
CA VAL A 62 -8.84 -23.36 -14.72
C VAL A 62 -7.97 -22.48 -13.81
N ILE A 63 -6.66 -22.40 -14.07
CA ILE A 63 -5.71 -21.63 -13.26
C ILE A 63 -6.17 -20.18 -13.10
N ILE A 64 -6.72 -19.56 -14.15
CA ILE A 64 -7.23 -18.18 -14.09
C ILE A 64 -8.30 -18.00 -12.98
N PHE A 65 -9.18 -18.99 -12.76
CA PHE A 65 -10.18 -18.90 -11.69
C PHE A 65 -9.56 -19.01 -10.30
N TRP A 66 -8.52 -19.85 -10.15
CA TRP A 66 -7.83 -20.05 -8.89
C TRP A 66 -6.90 -18.89 -8.54
N GLU A 67 -6.26 -18.28 -9.55
CA GLU A 67 -5.50 -17.04 -9.41
C GLU A 67 -6.39 -15.86 -9.04
N LYS A 68 -7.59 -15.75 -9.64
CA LYS A 68 -8.61 -14.76 -9.23
C LYS A 68 -9.03 -14.93 -7.78
N ALA A 69 -9.06 -16.18 -7.29
CA ALA A 69 -9.33 -16.51 -5.90
C ALA A 69 -8.11 -16.36 -4.98
N ARG A 70 -6.93 -16.03 -5.54
CA ARG A 70 -5.64 -15.92 -4.81
C ARG A 70 -5.24 -17.21 -4.09
N ILE A 71 -5.66 -18.35 -4.60
CA ILE A 71 -5.39 -19.65 -3.99
C ILE A 71 -4.14 -20.26 -4.63
N PRO A 72 -3.11 -20.64 -3.85
CA PRO A 72 -1.93 -21.32 -4.37
C PRO A 72 -2.30 -22.65 -5.05
N VAL A 73 -1.79 -22.87 -6.26
CA VAL A 73 -2.05 -24.07 -7.08
C VAL A 73 -0.87 -25.03 -7.06
N ARG A 74 -1.12 -26.30 -7.40
CA ARG A 74 -0.05 -27.31 -7.62
C ARG A 74 0.64 -27.09 -8.96
N GLU A 75 1.81 -27.71 -9.12
CA GLU A 75 2.53 -27.72 -10.40
C GLU A 75 1.73 -28.35 -11.53
N GLU A 76 1.91 -27.83 -12.75
CA GLU A 76 1.15 -28.19 -13.96
C GLU A 76 1.17 -29.71 -14.23
N TYR A 77 2.29 -30.38 -13.95
CA TYR A 77 2.42 -31.83 -14.10
C TYR A 77 1.36 -32.61 -13.31
N HIS A 78 1.11 -32.23 -12.06
CA HIS A 78 0.10 -32.88 -11.22
C HIS A 78 -1.31 -32.61 -11.71
N LEU A 79 -1.54 -31.40 -12.25
CA LEU A 79 -2.82 -31.02 -12.83
C LEU A 79 -3.12 -31.82 -14.11
N LEU A 80 -2.12 -32.00 -14.97
CA LEU A 80 -2.21 -32.82 -16.18
C LEU A 80 -2.57 -34.26 -15.85
N LYS A 81 -1.86 -34.88 -14.90
CA LYS A 81 -2.20 -36.23 -14.43
C LYS A 81 -3.63 -36.34 -13.92
N LYS A 82 -4.13 -35.31 -13.23
CA LYS A 82 -5.49 -35.30 -12.70
C LYS A 82 -6.53 -35.24 -13.83
N VAL A 83 -6.33 -34.41 -14.86
CA VAL A 83 -7.22 -34.35 -16.03
C VAL A 83 -7.16 -35.67 -16.82
N GLU A 84 -5.97 -36.22 -17.05
CA GLU A 84 -5.80 -37.51 -17.74
C GLU A 84 -6.48 -38.66 -16.99
N SER A 85 -6.37 -38.67 -15.66
CA SER A 85 -7.05 -39.66 -14.80
C SER A 85 -8.57 -39.56 -14.92
N LEU A 86 -9.15 -38.35 -14.88
CA LEU A 86 -10.60 -38.14 -15.08
C LEU A 86 -11.06 -38.56 -16.47
N TYR A 87 -10.28 -38.24 -17.50
CA TYR A 87 -10.58 -38.69 -18.86
C TYR A 87 -10.57 -40.21 -18.97
N ASN A 88 -9.60 -40.88 -18.35
CA ASN A 88 -9.50 -42.34 -18.35
C ASN A 88 -10.63 -43.02 -17.56
N GLU A 89 -11.04 -42.45 -16.42
CA GLU A 89 -12.22 -42.90 -15.66
C GLU A 89 -13.48 -42.84 -16.54
N TRP A 90 -13.71 -41.68 -17.18
CA TRP A 90 -14.79 -41.51 -18.15
C TRP A 90 -14.67 -42.49 -19.32
N ARG A 91 -13.48 -42.69 -19.90
CA ARG A 91 -13.29 -43.59 -21.06
C ARG A 91 -13.63 -45.02 -20.68
N ASN A 92 -13.27 -45.45 -19.48
CA ASN A 92 -13.57 -46.79 -18.97
C ASN A 92 -15.08 -46.99 -18.84
N LEU A 93 -15.81 -46.01 -18.30
CA LEU A 93 -17.28 -46.02 -18.25
C LEU A 93 -17.89 -46.06 -19.65
N GLN A 94 -17.34 -45.27 -20.58
CA GLN A 94 -17.80 -45.25 -21.96
C GLN A 94 -17.64 -46.62 -22.65
N LYS A 95 -16.56 -47.39 -22.40
CA LYS A 95 -16.42 -48.74 -22.99
C LYS A 95 -17.50 -49.70 -22.52
N HIS A 96 -17.91 -49.55 -21.27
CA HIS A 96 -18.88 -50.42 -20.61
C HIS A 96 -20.31 -49.89 -20.71
N SER A 97 -20.56 -48.77 -21.39
CA SER A 97 -21.89 -48.17 -21.57
C SER A 97 -22.94 -49.10 -22.18
N THR A 98 -22.52 -50.12 -22.95
CA THR A 98 -23.41 -51.14 -23.51
C THR A 98 -23.75 -52.26 -22.52
N ARG A 99 -22.93 -52.45 -21.47
CA ARG A 99 -23.10 -53.45 -20.43
C ARG A 99 -23.95 -52.85 -19.31
N LYS A 100 -25.18 -53.34 -19.15
CA LYS A 100 -26.12 -52.84 -18.12
C LYS A 100 -25.99 -53.59 -16.79
N SER A 101 -24.77 -53.84 -16.32
CA SER A 101 -24.59 -54.48 -15.01
C SER A 101 -24.99 -53.52 -13.89
N SER A 102 -25.50 -54.06 -12.78
CA SER A 102 -25.78 -53.29 -11.56
C SER A 102 -24.54 -52.55 -11.06
N LYS A 103 -23.36 -53.17 -11.18
CA LYS A 103 -22.07 -52.55 -10.84
C LYS A 103 -21.73 -51.35 -11.74
N ASP A 104 -21.98 -51.45 -13.03
CA ASP A 104 -21.67 -50.39 -13.99
C ASP A 104 -22.57 -49.17 -13.76
N ARG A 105 -23.88 -49.38 -13.51
CA ARG A 105 -24.80 -48.29 -13.14
C ARG A 105 -24.38 -47.56 -11.87
N LYS A 106 -23.95 -48.29 -10.83
CA LYS A 106 -23.41 -47.67 -9.61
C LYS A 106 -22.17 -46.84 -9.90
N ASN A 107 -21.27 -47.34 -10.74
CA ASN A 107 -20.07 -46.58 -11.12
C ASN A 107 -20.40 -45.33 -11.95
N GLU A 108 -21.38 -45.41 -12.85
CA GLU A 108 -21.89 -44.25 -13.60
C GLU A 108 -22.49 -43.20 -12.65
N GLU A 109 -23.30 -43.63 -11.68
CA GLU A 109 -23.91 -42.75 -10.68
C GLU A 109 -22.85 -42.07 -9.80
N ILE A 110 -21.88 -42.83 -9.29
CA ILE A 110 -20.74 -42.29 -8.53
C ILE A 110 -20.00 -41.23 -9.36
N PHE A 111 -19.77 -41.50 -10.64
CA PHE A 111 -19.07 -40.55 -11.51
C PHE A 111 -19.89 -39.30 -11.80
N VAL A 112 -21.20 -39.44 -12.01
CA VAL A 112 -22.11 -38.29 -12.22
C VAL A 112 -22.24 -37.45 -10.96
N ASN A 113 -22.22 -38.05 -9.77
CA ASN A 113 -22.28 -37.29 -8.52
C ASN A 113 -21.05 -36.38 -8.34
N LYS A 114 -19.87 -36.83 -8.79
CA LYS A 114 -18.64 -36.01 -8.80
C LYS A 114 -18.71 -34.79 -9.72
N PHE A 115 -19.66 -34.72 -10.66
CA PHE A 115 -19.69 -33.64 -11.66
C PHE A 115 -19.89 -32.25 -11.05
N ASN A 116 -20.60 -32.17 -9.94
CA ASN A 116 -20.85 -30.92 -9.25
C ASN A 116 -19.72 -30.53 -8.29
N ASP A 117 -18.75 -31.42 -8.06
CA ASP A 117 -17.60 -31.15 -7.19
C ASP A 117 -16.62 -30.20 -7.87
N ILE A 118 -15.83 -29.51 -7.05
CA ILE A 118 -14.74 -28.68 -7.55
C ILE A 118 -13.66 -29.54 -8.20
N PHE A 119 -13.10 -29.02 -9.29
CA PHE A 119 -11.83 -29.51 -9.79
C PHE A 119 -10.71 -28.92 -8.92
N ASP A 120 -10.47 -29.53 -7.76
CA ASP A 120 -9.52 -29.01 -6.76
C ASP A 120 -8.07 -29.07 -7.28
N ILE A 121 -7.47 -27.89 -7.50
CA ILE A 121 -6.06 -27.78 -7.89
C ILE A 121 -5.21 -27.07 -6.83
N ALA A 122 -5.75 -26.89 -5.61
CA ALA A 122 -5.07 -26.23 -4.52
C ALA A 122 -3.77 -26.96 -4.15
N HIS A 123 -2.73 -26.20 -3.82
CA HIS A 123 -1.53 -26.71 -3.19
C HIS A 123 -1.87 -27.47 -1.90
N ALA A 124 -1.10 -28.52 -1.56
CA ALA A 124 -1.37 -29.33 -0.38
C ALA A 124 -1.41 -28.49 0.92
N ARG A 125 -0.51 -27.51 1.00
CA ARG A 125 -0.42 -26.53 2.10
C ARG A 125 -1.14 -25.20 1.80
N ALA A 126 -2.10 -25.18 0.87
CA ALA A 126 -2.76 -23.93 0.47
C ALA A 126 -3.40 -23.20 1.67
N LEU A 127 -4.02 -23.92 2.60
CA LEU A 127 -4.63 -23.33 3.81
C LEU A 127 -3.60 -22.71 4.77
N ASP A 128 -2.37 -23.22 4.81
CA ASP A 128 -1.28 -22.68 5.62
C ASP A 128 -0.67 -21.43 4.97
N ILE A 129 -0.51 -21.46 3.64
CA ILE A 129 0.12 -20.39 2.86
C ILE A 129 -0.80 -19.16 2.77
N MET A 130 -2.13 -19.37 2.71
CA MET A 130 -3.09 -18.28 2.67
C MET A 130 -3.10 -17.52 4.00
N LYS A 131 -2.91 -16.19 3.93
CA LYS A 131 -2.93 -15.31 5.12
C LYS A 131 -4.32 -14.83 5.49
N ILE A 132 -5.21 -14.71 4.49
CA ILE A 132 -6.55 -14.13 4.65
C ILE A 132 -7.52 -15.24 5.03
N GLU A 133 -8.16 -15.09 6.20
CA GLU A 133 -9.12 -16.08 6.72
C GLU A 133 -10.37 -16.21 5.84
N SER A 134 -10.83 -15.11 5.25
CA SER A 134 -11.96 -15.12 4.29
C SER A 134 -11.69 -16.02 3.07
N ASP A 135 -10.47 -16.00 2.53
CA ASP A 135 -10.10 -16.82 1.37
C ASP A 135 -10.00 -18.30 1.73
N LYS A 136 -9.55 -18.61 2.96
CA LYS A 136 -9.58 -19.99 3.50
C LYS A 136 -11.00 -20.50 3.63
N GLN A 137 -11.89 -19.70 4.21
CA GLN A 137 -13.30 -20.03 4.35
C GLN A 137 -13.97 -20.20 2.99
N PHE A 138 -13.63 -19.38 2.00
CA PHE A 138 -14.10 -19.53 0.63
C PHE A 138 -13.67 -20.87 0.02
N LEU A 139 -12.39 -21.27 0.14
CA LEU A 139 -11.93 -22.57 -0.37
C LEU A 139 -12.64 -23.74 0.34
N ILE A 140 -12.83 -23.66 1.65
CA ILE A 140 -13.56 -24.66 2.43
C ILE A 140 -15.02 -24.74 1.95
N ALA A 141 -15.69 -23.60 1.79
CA ALA A 141 -17.06 -23.53 1.28
C ALA A 141 -17.17 -24.07 -0.15
N GLN A 142 -16.18 -23.84 -1.01
CA GLN A 142 -16.18 -24.42 -2.36
C GLN A 142 -15.96 -25.95 -2.34
N ARG A 143 -15.37 -26.53 -1.30
CA ARG A 143 -15.21 -27.99 -1.16
C ARG A 143 -16.47 -28.71 -0.67
N THR A 144 -17.44 -28.01 -0.09
CA THR A 144 -18.69 -28.62 0.38
C THR A 144 -19.69 -28.82 -0.77
N GLU A 145 -20.64 -29.73 -0.57
CA GLU A 145 -21.67 -30.02 -1.57
C GLU A 145 -22.45 -28.75 -1.96
N GLY A 146 -22.72 -28.58 -3.25
CA GLY A 146 -23.38 -27.39 -3.80
C GLY A 146 -22.47 -26.18 -4.03
N ARG A 147 -21.19 -26.24 -3.61
CA ARG A 147 -20.17 -25.19 -3.80
C ARG A 147 -20.69 -23.79 -3.44
N PRO A 148 -21.09 -23.55 -2.18
CA PRO A 148 -21.55 -22.25 -1.71
C PRO A 148 -20.48 -21.16 -1.85
N GLY A 149 -20.91 -19.95 -2.21
CA GLY A 149 -20.04 -18.81 -2.47
C GLY A 149 -19.73 -18.58 -3.95
N CYS A 150 -19.26 -17.38 -4.26
CA CYS A 150 -18.82 -16.94 -5.58
C CYS A 150 -17.60 -16.02 -5.44
N LEU A 151 -16.80 -15.93 -6.50
CA LEU A 151 -15.71 -14.99 -6.69
C LEU A 151 -16.34 -13.58 -6.75
N LEU A 152 -16.54 -12.96 -5.59
CA LEU A 152 -16.96 -11.57 -5.47
C LEU A 152 -15.85 -10.64 -5.98
N GLY A 153 -16.22 -9.43 -6.41
CA GLY A 153 -15.32 -8.49 -7.10
C GLY A 153 -14.02 -8.19 -6.33
N ILE A 154 -12.99 -7.81 -7.09
CA ILE A 154 -11.61 -7.59 -6.61
C ILE A 154 -11.60 -6.66 -5.39
N ASP A 155 -11.07 -7.14 -4.26
CA ASP A 155 -10.85 -6.30 -3.07
C ASP A 155 -9.75 -5.27 -3.35
N ARG A 156 -10.18 -4.06 -3.73
CA ARG A 156 -9.32 -2.92 -4.09
C ARG A 156 -8.37 -2.52 -2.96
N LYS A 157 -8.65 -2.86 -1.70
CA LYS A 157 -7.77 -2.54 -0.57
C LYS A 157 -6.57 -3.47 -0.53
N ASN A 158 -6.79 -4.78 -0.66
CA ASN A 158 -5.72 -5.78 -0.63
C ASN A 158 -4.84 -5.72 -1.88
N GLN A 159 -5.43 -5.43 -3.04
CA GLN A 159 -4.67 -5.27 -4.28
C GLN A 159 -3.62 -4.15 -4.18
N LYS A 160 -3.97 -2.99 -3.62
CA LYS A 160 -3.02 -1.87 -3.46
C LYS A 160 -1.87 -2.20 -2.52
N LEU A 161 -2.14 -2.98 -1.47
CA LEU A 161 -1.12 -3.40 -0.52
C LEU A 161 -0.17 -4.42 -1.13
N GLU A 162 -0.67 -5.38 -1.89
CA GLU A 162 0.15 -6.37 -2.60
C GLU A 162 0.96 -5.74 -3.73
N GLU A 163 0.36 -4.86 -4.54
CA GLU A 163 1.08 -4.11 -5.57
C GLU A 163 2.23 -3.30 -4.95
N TYR A 164 2.01 -2.72 -3.77
CA TYR A 164 3.05 -2.05 -3.01
C TYR A 164 4.16 -3.02 -2.54
N ILE A 165 3.80 -4.18 -1.97
CA ILE A 165 4.75 -5.20 -1.52
C ILE A 165 5.57 -5.75 -2.69
N GLU A 166 4.93 -6.10 -3.81
CA GLU A 166 5.58 -6.64 -5.01
C GLU A 166 6.51 -5.59 -5.64
N LYS A 167 6.08 -4.33 -5.71
CA LYS A 167 6.92 -3.21 -6.16
C LYS A 167 8.14 -3.05 -5.26
N ASN A 168 7.98 -3.16 -3.94
CA ASN A 168 9.10 -3.10 -3.01
C ASN A 168 10.05 -4.29 -3.17
N LEU A 169 9.54 -5.50 -3.38
CA LEU A 169 10.34 -6.71 -3.62
C LEU A 169 11.14 -6.62 -4.93
N LYS A 170 10.50 -6.16 -6.02
CA LYS A 170 11.18 -5.88 -7.30
C LYS A 170 12.26 -4.82 -7.14
N ASN A 171 11.98 -3.73 -6.44
CA ASN A 171 12.96 -2.68 -6.17
C ASN A 171 14.14 -3.21 -5.34
N LYS A 172 13.89 -4.08 -4.35
CA LYS A 172 14.92 -4.68 -3.50
C LYS A 172 15.80 -5.66 -4.30
N LEU A 173 15.21 -6.47 -5.18
CA LEU A 173 15.94 -7.37 -6.08
C LEU A 173 16.78 -6.57 -7.09
N GLN A 174 16.22 -5.52 -7.69
CA GLN A 174 16.97 -4.63 -8.59
C GLN A 174 18.11 -3.89 -7.89
N ARG A 175 17.93 -3.50 -6.62
CA ARG A 175 19.02 -2.94 -5.81
C ARG A 175 20.11 -3.96 -5.56
N LYS A 176 19.76 -5.20 -5.16
CA LYS A 176 20.75 -6.28 -5.00
C LYS A 176 21.50 -6.56 -6.30
N LYS A 177 20.81 -6.59 -7.45
CA LYS A 177 21.42 -6.79 -8.75
C LYS A 177 22.42 -5.67 -9.09
N ARG A 178 22.04 -4.41 -8.87
CA ARG A 178 22.94 -3.26 -9.05
C ARG A 178 24.16 -3.31 -8.14
N VAL A 179 23.98 -3.68 -6.88
CA VAL A 179 25.12 -3.84 -5.94
C VAL A 179 26.08 -4.93 -6.42
N TYR A 180 25.57 -6.05 -6.94
CA TYR A 180 26.42 -7.10 -7.51
C TYR A 180 27.13 -6.62 -8.79
N GLU A 181 26.41 -5.95 -9.70
CA GLU A 181 26.99 -5.37 -10.92
C GLU A 181 28.06 -4.30 -10.60
N ASP A 182 27.81 -3.41 -9.63
CA ASP A 182 28.75 -2.38 -9.18
C ASP A 182 29.98 -2.99 -8.48
N MET A 183 29.81 -4.09 -7.74
CA MET A 183 30.91 -4.84 -7.12
C MET A 183 31.81 -5.48 -8.19
N GLU A 184 31.20 -6.08 -9.22
CA GLU A 184 31.90 -6.66 -10.39
C GLU A 184 32.64 -5.59 -11.21
N ILE A 185 32.06 -4.39 -11.34
CA ILE A 185 32.70 -3.24 -11.98
C ILE A 185 33.86 -2.72 -11.10
N SER A 186 33.69 -2.66 -9.77
CA SER A 186 34.76 -2.23 -8.86
C SER A 186 35.96 -3.19 -8.89
N GLU A 187 35.74 -4.49 -8.97
CA GLU A 187 36.81 -5.49 -9.11
C GLU A 187 37.61 -5.32 -10.41
N ARG A 188 36.96 -4.88 -11.50
CA ARG A 188 37.63 -4.57 -12.77
C ARG A 188 38.36 -3.22 -12.74
N VAL A 189 37.89 -2.25 -11.98
CA VAL A 189 38.47 -0.88 -11.89
C VAL A 189 39.65 -0.82 -10.92
N VAL A 190 39.71 -1.68 -9.89
CA VAL A 190 40.82 -1.73 -8.91
C VAL A 190 42.18 -2.10 -9.53
N ASN A 191 42.22 -2.61 -10.76
CA ASN A 191 43.47 -2.85 -11.51
C ASN A 191 44.05 -1.60 -12.21
N SER A 192 43.41 -0.43 -12.11
CA SER A 192 43.93 0.81 -12.69
C SER A 192 43.45 2.04 -11.90
N GLU A 193 44.23 2.36 -10.87
CA GLU A 193 44.38 3.66 -10.19
C GLU A 193 43.16 4.34 -9.49
N THR A 194 43.54 5.02 -8.42
CA THR A 194 42.75 5.57 -7.31
C THR A 194 41.85 6.76 -7.69
N LEU A 195 40.74 6.89 -6.94
CA LEU A 195 39.90 8.06 -6.65
C LEU A 195 38.50 8.14 -7.32
N ILE A 196 37.56 8.54 -6.46
CA ILE A 196 36.31 9.31 -6.71
C ILE A 196 34.97 8.54 -6.58
N PHE A 197 34.28 8.89 -5.49
CA PHE A 197 32.83 9.09 -5.32
C PHE A 197 31.89 7.87 -5.35
N SER A 198 31.44 7.46 -4.16
CA SER A 198 30.22 6.66 -4.02
C SER A 198 29.15 7.49 -3.33
N SER A 199 28.43 8.27 -4.15
CA SER A 199 27.12 8.81 -3.81
C SER A 199 26.09 7.69 -3.65
N ALA A 200 25.53 7.64 -2.44
CA ALA A 200 24.12 7.48 -2.11
C ALA A 200 23.24 6.53 -2.97
N SER A 201 22.68 5.50 -2.32
CA SER A 201 21.23 5.38 -2.12
C SER A 201 20.91 4.20 -1.20
N SER A 202 20.67 4.48 0.08
CA SER A 202 19.93 3.55 0.94
C SER A 202 18.84 4.32 1.69
N ASP A 203 17.66 4.40 1.05
CA ASP A 203 16.40 4.63 1.74
C ASP A 203 16.03 3.32 2.45
N SER A 204 16.41 3.24 3.72
CA SER A 204 15.85 2.28 4.67
C SER A 204 14.65 2.94 5.35
N ASP A 205 13.44 2.51 4.99
CA ASP A 205 12.27 2.65 5.85
C ASP A 205 12.23 1.42 6.78
N GLU A 206 12.43 1.66 8.06
CA GLU A 206 12.31 0.67 9.14
C GLU A 206 10.83 0.28 9.30
N ILE A 207 10.54 -1.03 9.32
CA ILE A 207 9.26 -1.60 9.76
C ILE A 207 9.49 -2.13 11.17
N GLU A 208 8.58 -1.79 12.08
CA GLU A 208 8.50 -2.30 13.46
C GLU A 208 8.43 -3.84 13.47
N GLU A 209 9.44 -4.47 14.08
CA GLU A 209 9.49 -5.92 14.28
C GLU A 209 8.54 -6.31 15.42
N HIS A 210 7.40 -6.89 15.07
CA HIS A 210 6.66 -7.76 15.99
C HIS A 210 7.25 -9.17 15.97
N ASN A 211 7.75 -9.55 17.14
CA ASN A 211 8.25 -10.85 17.55
C ASN A 211 7.38 -12.02 17.06
N PHE A 212 7.93 -12.93 16.24
CA PHE A 212 7.47 -14.31 16.12
C PHE A 212 8.67 -15.25 15.96
N ASN A 213 8.96 -16.01 17.02
CA ASN A 213 9.83 -17.18 16.98
C ASN A 213 9.24 -18.23 16.05
N THR A 214 10.00 -18.72 15.07
CA THR A 214 9.78 -20.05 14.50
C THR A 214 11.12 -20.66 14.10
N ILE A 215 11.38 -21.82 14.68
CA ILE A 215 12.52 -22.70 14.51
C ILE A 215 12.49 -23.33 13.11
N SER A 216 13.64 -23.34 12.44
CA SER A 216 13.99 -24.35 11.44
C SER A 216 15.51 -24.43 11.32
N ASP A 217 16.03 -25.62 11.61
CA ASP A 217 17.43 -26.01 11.49
C ASP A 217 17.87 -26.02 10.02
N GLU A 218 18.74 -25.09 9.65
CA GLU A 218 19.70 -25.21 8.55
C GLU A 218 21.04 -24.64 9.03
N GLU A 219 22.12 -25.32 8.66
CA GLU A 219 23.47 -25.19 9.22
C GLU A 219 23.95 -23.75 9.40
N VAL A 220 24.23 -23.42 10.65
CA VAL A 220 24.79 -22.16 11.12
C VAL A 220 26.25 -22.06 10.66
N ILE A 221 26.49 -21.35 9.55
CA ILE A 221 27.74 -20.59 9.43
C ILE A 221 27.49 -19.27 10.16
N GLU A 222 27.85 -19.27 11.44
CA GLU A 222 27.86 -18.10 12.32
C GLU A 222 28.82 -17.05 11.72
N GLN A 223 28.29 -16.16 10.87
CA GLN A 223 28.90 -14.85 10.76
C GLN A 223 28.61 -14.14 12.09
N PRO A 224 29.63 -13.65 12.81
CA PRO A 224 29.40 -12.95 14.06
C PRO A 224 28.52 -11.75 13.74
N ASN A 225 27.27 -11.82 14.21
CA ASN A 225 26.34 -10.72 14.18
C ASN A 225 26.92 -9.69 15.16
N VAL A 226 27.83 -8.84 14.68
CA VAL A 226 28.37 -7.73 15.46
C VAL A 226 27.18 -6.82 15.68
N PHE A 227 26.48 -7.01 16.79
CA PHE A 227 25.55 -6.03 17.32
C PHE A 227 26.30 -4.70 17.28
N LYS A 228 25.91 -3.78 16.39
CA LYS A 228 26.49 -2.45 16.35
C LYS A 228 26.24 -1.86 17.73
N LEU A 229 27.28 -1.79 18.55
CA LEU A 229 27.23 -1.18 19.86
C LEU A 229 26.67 0.23 19.65
N ARG A 230 25.49 0.49 20.21
CA ARG A 230 24.86 1.79 20.13
C ARG A 230 25.75 2.77 20.89
N GLY A 231 26.19 3.84 20.22
CA GLY A 231 26.88 4.94 20.86
C GLY A 231 26.09 5.45 22.05
N LYS A 232 26.79 5.89 23.10
CA LYS A 232 26.20 6.31 24.38
C LYS A 232 26.30 7.82 24.61
N THR A 233 27.14 8.52 23.85
CA THR A 233 27.39 9.95 24.06
C THR A 233 26.54 10.80 23.12
N ASN A 234 25.72 11.68 23.71
CA ASN A 234 25.00 12.69 22.95
C ASN A 234 25.86 13.97 22.87
N PHE A 235 26.24 14.35 21.65
CA PHE A 235 27.05 15.56 21.38
C PHE A 235 26.29 16.58 20.52
N ILE A 236 25.10 16.25 20.03
CA ILE A 236 24.29 17.16 19.21
C ILE A 236 23.64 18.18 20.16
N THR A 237 24.15 19.40 20.10
CA THR A 237 23.68 20.52 20.94
C THR A 237 22.60 21.34 20.24
N ASP A 238 21.86 22.15 21.01
CA ASP A 238 20.87 23.09 20.47
C ASP A 238 21.47 24.07 19.45
N LYS A 239 22.71 24.52 19.67
CA LYS A 239 23.44 25.38 18.72
C LYS A 239 23.68 24.68 17.38
N MET A 240 24.01 23.40 17.44
CA MET A 240 24.28 22.57 16.29
C MET A 240 22.99 22.28 15.50
N ALA A 241 21.91 21.94 16.20
CA ALA A 241 20.57 21.83 15.59
C ALA A 241 20.16 23.13 14.89
N ALA A 242 20.34 24.28 15.54
CA ALA A 242 20.05 25.59 14.96
C ALA A 242 20.89 25.89 13.69
N ALA A 243 22.16 25.48 13.66
CA ALA A 243 23.02 25.62 12.50
C ALA A 243 22.53 24.76 11.32
N LEU A 244 22.18 23.50 11.58
CA LEU A 244 21.63 22.59 10.57
C LEU A 244 20.32 23.13 9.97
N ASP A 245 19.44 23.69 10.81
CA ASP A 245 18.17 24.29 10.37
C ASP A 245 18.39 25.52 9.48
N ARG A 246 19.28 26.43 9.89
CA ARG A 246 19.61 27.65 9.13
C ARG A 246 20.21 27.33 7.76
N CYS A 247 21.03 26.28 7.70
CA CYS A 247 21.63 25.80 6.46
C CYS A 247 20.68 24.92 5.63
N LYS A 248 19.43 24.69 6.08
CA LYS A 248 18.43 23.83 5.42
C LYS A 248 18.94 22.41 5.15
N ILE A 249 19.76 21.89 6.07
CA ILE A 249 20.35 20.55 5.96
C ILE A 249 19.30 19.50 6.37
N SER A 250 19.15 18.46 5.54
CA SER A 250 18.25 17.34 5.84
C SER A 250 18.82 16.48 6.98
N ASP A 251 17.98 15.73 7.70
CA ASP A 251 18.48 14.86 8.77
C ASP A 251 19.50 13.82 8.27
N ARG A 252 19.37 13.39 7.00
CA ARG A 252 20.31 12.47 6.34
C ARG A 252 21.64 13.15 6.07
N ASP A 253 21.61 14.33 5.46
CA ASP A 253 22.83 15.08 5.15
C ASP A 253 23.55 15.52 6.42
N ALA A 254 22.79 15.85 7.47
CA ALA A 254 23.33 16.12 8.79
C ALA A 254 24.13 14.91 9.29
N VAL A 255 23.55 13.70 9.30
CA VAL A 255 24.27 12.48 9.70
C VAL A 255 25.59 12.33 8.93
N HIS A 256 25.59 12.54 7.61
CA HIS A 256 26.82 12.45 6.81
C HIS A 256 27.87 13.50 7.19
N ILE A 257 27.45 14.76 7.36
CA ILE A 257 28.35 15.83 7.79
C ILE A 257 28.92 15.52 9.17
N LEU A 258 28.08 15.08 10.10
CA LEU A 258 28.49 14.80 11.48
C LEU A 258 29.47 13.64 11.55
N LEU A 259 29.21 12.59 10.79
CA LEU A 259 30.08 11.43 10.68
C LEU A 259 31.46 11.82 10.13
N ALA A 260 31.49 12.52 8.99
CA ALA A 260 32.73 12.97 8.37
C ALA A 260 33.52 13.92 9.27
N THR A 261 32.84 14.82 9.99
CA THR A 261 33.52 15.70 10.95
C THR A 261 34.10 14.91 12.13
N ALA A 262 33.36 13.97 12.72
CA ALA A 262 33.85 13.17 13.83
C ALA A 262 35.09 12.34 13.43
N GLU A 263 35.08 11.73 12.23
CA GLU A 263 36.24 11.05 11.65
C GLU A 263 37.44 11.98 11.49
N SER A 264 37.22 13.18 10.95
CA SER A 264 38.31 14.16 10.75
C SER A 264 38.95 14.63 12.06
N PHE A 265 38.20 14.61 13.16
CA PHE A 265 38.69 14.94 14.50
C PHE A 265 39.26 13.72 15.25
N GLY A 266 39.30 12.53 14.63
CA GLY A 266 39.78 11.31 15.27
C GLY A 266 38.89 10.78 16.40
N ILE A 267 37.61 11.20 16.43
CA ILE A 267 36.65 10.75 17.44
C ILE A 267 36.10 9.39 17.03
N ASN A 268 36.03 8.45 17.98
CA ASN A 268 35.45 7.13 17.74
C ASN A 268 33.94 7.24 17.47
N ILE A 269 33.54 7.00 16.23
CA ILE A 269 32.14 7.07 15.77
C ILE A 269 31.24 6.14 16.58
N ASN A 270 31.74 4.95 16.95
CA ASN A 270 30.95 3.92 17.63
C ASN A 270 30.51 4.36 19.03
N GLU A 271 31.14 5.38 19.60
CA GLU A 271 30.76 5.94 20.90
C GLU A 271 29.66 7.00 20.80
N LEU A 272 29.53 7.64 19.64
CA LEU A 272 28.63 8.77 19.40
C LEU A 272 27.21 8.33 19.00
N ILE A 273 26.20 9.04 19.50
CA ILE A 273 24.82 8.90 19.04
C ILE A 273 24.64 9.69 17.73
N ILE A 274 25.06 9.10 16.60
CA ILE A 274 24.85 9.67 15.26
C ILE A 274 23.95 8.73 14.46
N ASN A 275 22.65 9.01 14.48
CA ASN A 275 21.69 8.37 13.57
C ASN A 275 20.58 9.36 13.22
N ARG A 276 19.87 9.08 12.13
CA ARG A 276 18.83 9.98 11.60
C ARG A 276 17.74 10.27 12.64
N THR A 277 17.29 9.25 13.36
CA THR A 277 16.21 9.39 14.36
C THR A 277 16.64 10.27 15.52
N SER A 278 17.86 10.11 16.03
CA SER A 278 18.43 10.97 17.09
C SER A 278 18.59 12.41 16.63
N VAL A 279 19.11 12.65 15.43
CA VAL A 279 19.21 14.01 14.85
C VAL A 279 17.83 14.65 14.77
N ASN A 280 16.85 13.91 14.23
CA ASN A 280 15.48 14.38 14.11
C ASN A 280 14.85 14.69 15.48
N SER A 281 14.92 13.76 16.44
CA SER A 281 14.38 13.94 17.79
C SER A 281 14.99 15.13 18.52
N ILE A 282 16.30 15.35 18.36
CA ILE A 282 16.99 16.49 18.98
C ILE A 282 16.56 17.81 18.33
N ARG A 283 16.45 17.86 16.99
CA ARG A 283 15.90 19.04 16.28
C ARG A 283 14.46 19.34 16.70
N GLN A 284 13.60 18.31 16.80
CA GLN A 284 12.23 18.48 17.28
C GLN A 284 12.16 19.02 18.71
N ARG A 285 12.99 18.48 19.62
CA ARG A 285 13.10 18.98 21.00
C ARG A 285 13.56 20.43 21.02
N PHE A 286 14.58 20.78 20.23
CA PHE A 286 15.06 22.14 20.10
C PHE A 286 13.97 23.09 19.60
N HIS A 287 13.21 22.69 18.57
CA HIS A 287 12.07 23.47 18.08
C HIS A 287 11.00 23.67 19.15
N LYS A 288 10.65 22.62 19.89
CA LYS A 288 9.67 22.68 20.98
C LYS A 288 10.13 23.65 22.08
N ASN A 289 11.35 23.49 22.57
CA ASN A 289 11.94 24.36 23.59
C ASN A 289 11.99 25.82 23.12
N ARG A 290 12.32 26.06 21.84
CA ARG A 290 12.36 27.41 21.26
C ARG A 290 10.96 28.05 21.23
N ILE A 291 9.93 27.30 20.87
CA ILE A 291 8.54 27.79 20.86
C ILE A 291 8.07 28.08 22.29
N GLU A 292 8.36 27.21 23.25
CA GLU A 292 8.04 27.43 24.66
C GLU A 292 8.74 28.67 25.23
N ALA A 293 10.03 28.84 24.94
CA ALA A 293 10.78 30.04 25.34
C ALA A 293 10.21 31.32 24.71
N LEU A 294 9.79 31.27 23.44
CA LEU A 294 9.12 32.39 22.78
C LEU A 294 7.79 32.75 23.47
N ARG A 295 7.01 31.76 23.90
CA ARG A 295 5.76 31.99 24.63
C ARG A 295 6.00 32.61 26.01
N VAL A 296 6.97 32.11 26.77
CA VAL A 296 7.29 32.64 28.11
C VAL A 296 7.81 34.07 28.04
N ASN A 297 8.62 34.38 27.03
CA ASN A 297 9.17 35.73 26.83
C ASN A 297 8.15 36.72 26.25
N PHE A 298 6.99 36.24 25.80
CA PHE A 298 5.96 37.07 25.22
C PHE A 298 5.09 37.67 26.33
N ASN A 299 5.07 38.99 26.44
CA ASN A 299 4.25 39.70 27.42
C ASN A 299 3.10 40.44 26.71
N PRO A 300 1.86 39.91 26.72
CA PRO A 300 0.70 40.50 26.04
C PRO A 300 0.42 41.93 26.51
N SER A 301 0.66 42.23 27.78
CA SER A 301 0.38 43.53 28.40
C SER A 301 1.28 44.66 27.88
N GLN A 302 2.41 44.35 27.24
CA GLN A 302 3.33 45.34 26.66
C GLN A 302 3.06 45.59 25.16
N ILE A 303 2.13 44.83 24.59
CA ILE A 303 1.78 44.89 23.18
C ILE A 303 0.70 45.95 23.04
N GLY A 304 1.01 47.00 22.28
CA GLY A 304 0.03 48.00 21.92
C GLY A 304 -0.86 47.48 20.78
N PRO A 305 -1.43 48.38 19.99
CA PRO A 305 -2.05 48.04 18.72
C PRO A 305 -1.23 47.07 17.86
N CYS A 306 -1.86 45.98 17.41
CA CYS A 306 -1.26 45.04 16.47
C CYS A 306 -2.13 44.80 15.24
N VAL A 307 -1.47 44.42 14.15
CA VAL A 307 -2.10 43.99 12.90
C VAL A 307 -1.93 42.49 12.76
N VAL A 308 -3.01 41.78 12.45
CA VAL A 308 -2.98 40.32 12.26
C VAL A 308 -2.93 40.02 10.77
N HIS A 309 -2.02 39.15 10.37
CA HIS A 309 -1.83 38.68 9.00
C HIS A 309 -1.94 37.16 8.96
N TRP A 310 -2.69 36.64 7.99
CA TRP A 310 -2.74 35.20 7.72
C TRP A 310 -2.83 34.91 6.22
N ASP A 311 -2.14 33.87 5.77
CA ASP A 311 -2.19 33.40 4.38
C ASP A 311 -2.05 31.88 4.32
N GLY A 312 -3.12 31.18 3.91
CA GLY A 312 -3.17 29.72 3.93
C GLY A 312 -2.25 29.09 2.89
N LYS A 313 -1.67 27.93 3.22
CA LYS A 313 -0.88 27.13 2.28
C LYS A 313 -1.16 25.64 2.45
N LEU A 314 -1.36 24.95 1.33
CA LEU A 314 -1.43 23.50 1.29
C LEU A 314 -0.04 22.91 1.58
N LEU A 315 0.07 22.19 2.69
CA LEU A 315 1.29 21.50 3.12
C LEU A 315 0.98 20.02 3.38
N PRO A 316 1.94 19.10 3.17
CA PRO A 316 1.74 17.70 3.48
C PRO A 316 1.46 17.52 4.99
N SER A 317 0.51 16.64 5.32
CA SER A 317 0.22 16.28 6.71
C SER A 317 1.38 15.50 7.32
N LEU A 318 1.57 15.65 8.64
CA LEU A 318 2.60 14.93 9.41
C LEU A 318 2.29 13.43 9.53
N SER A 319 1.01 13.06 9.47
CA SER A 319 0.53 11.70 9.72
C SER A 319 -0.04 11.01 8.46
N GLU A 320 -0.58 11.79 7.51
CA GLU A 320 -1.21 11.27 6.30
C GLU A 320 -0.50 11.75 5.04
N LYS A 321 -0.51 10.94 3.97
CA LYS A 321 -0.06 11.38 2.62
C LYS A 321 -1.09 12.30 1.93
N LYS A 322 -1.74 13.19 2.68
CA LYS A 322 -2.71 14.17 2.17
C LYS A 322 -2.14 15.58 2.33
N LEU A 323 -2.51 16.45 1.39
CA LEU A 323 -2.29 17.88 1.54
C LEU A 323 -3.36 18.42 2.50
N VAL A 324 -2.91 19.15 3.51
CA VAL A 324 -3.76 19.81 4.50
C VAL A 324 -3.55 21.31 4.43
N ASP A 325 -4.61 22.07 4.62
CA ASP A 325 -4.54 23.52 4.70
C ASP A 325 -3.89 23.93 6.02
N ARG A 326 -2.71 24.56 5.94
CA ARG A 326 -2.03 25.13 7.10
C ARG A 326 -2.09 26.64 7.03
N LEU A 327 -2.51 27.27 8.13
CA LEU A 327 -2.72 28.71 8.21
C LEU A 327 -1.67 29.37 9.10
N PRO A 328 -0.55 29.90 8.58
CA PRO A 328 0.33 30.75 9.35
C PRO A 328 -0.40 32.01 9.81
N ILE A 329 -0.36 32.29 11.10
CA ILE A 329 -0.96 33.47 11.73
C ILE A 329 0.16 34.28 12.35
N ILE A 330 0.36 35.51 11.85
CA ILE A 330 1.44 36.41 12.23
C ILE A 330 0.82 37.69 12.77
N ILE A 331 1.37 38.22 13.86
CA ILE A 331 1.07 39.58 14.31
C ILE A 331 2.23 40.50 14.01
N SER A 332 1.89 41.74 13.66
CA SER A 332 2.85 42.83 13.48
C SER A 332 2.57 43.89 14.54
N TYR A 333 3.56 44.20 15.39
CA TYR A 333 3.46 45.24 16.42
C TYR A 333 4.81 45.93 16.60
N LYS A 334 4.81 47.28 16.70
CA LYS A 334 6.03 48.08 16.93
C LYS A 334 7.20 47.74 15.96
N GLY A 335 6.90 47.35 14.72
CA GLY A 335 7.91 46.95 13.71
C GLY A 335 8.48 45.54 13.89
N ILE A 336 7.92 44.73 14.79
CA ILE A 336 8.28 43.32 15.01
C ILE A 336 7.16 42.44 14.49
N GLU A 337 7.55 41.38 13.76
CA GLU A 337 6.64 40.33 13.33
C GLU A 337 6.81 39.11 14.24
N GLN A 338 5.71 38.60 14.79
CA GLN A 338 5.70 37.41 15.64
C GLN A 338 4.70 36.38 15.10
N LEU A 339 5.20 35.17 14.85
CA LEU A 339 4.35 34.03 14.48
C LEU A 339 3.62 33.53 15.74
N LEU A 340 2.29 33.51 15.71
CA LEU A 340 1.45 32.96 16.77
C LEU A 340 1.30 31.43 16.65
N GLY A 341 1.23 30.95 15.42
CA GLY A 341 1.07 29.53 15.14
C GLY A 341 0.81 29.22 13.67
N VAL A 342 0.76 27.92 13.37
CA VAL A 342 0.43 27.38 12.04
C VAL A 342 -0.60 26.23 12.22
N PRO A 343 -1.85 26.54 12.65
CA PRO A 343 -2.90 25.53 12.80
C PRO A 343 -3.18 24.79 11.49
N GLU A 344 -3.53 23.51 11.64
CA GLU A 344 -4.07 22.67 10.58
C GLU A 344 -5.59 22.88 10.50
N LEU A 345 -6.10 23.17 9.31
CA LEU A 345 -7.51 23.43 9.07
C LEU A 345 -8.17 22.19 8.47
N ILE A 346 -9.42 21.94 8.89
CA ILE A 346 -10.28 20.90 8.30
C ILE A 346 -10.64 21.27 6.85
N SER A 347 -10.79 22.57 6.57
CA SER A 347 -10.92 23.12 5.22
C SER A 347 -10.48 24.58 5.21
N GLY A 348 -9.88 25.04 4.11
CA GLY A 348 -9.49 26.44 3.88
C GLY A 348 -10.65 27.43 3.68
N THR A 349 -11.86 27.12 4.15
CA THR A 349 -13.00 28.06 4.08
C THR A 349 -12.76 29.27 4.99
N GLY A 350 -13.28 30.43 4.60
CA GLY A 350 -13.10 31.68 5.37
C GLY A 350 -13.59 31.57 6.82
N GLY A 351 -14.67 30.84 7.09
CA GLY A 351 -15.17 30.60 8.46
C GLY A 351 -14.20 29.79 9.32
N ASN A 352 -13.60 28.74 8.76
CA ASN A 352 -12.61 27.94 9.49
C ASN A 352 -11.30 28.71 9.71
N GLN A 353 -10.88 29.52 8.73
CA GLN A 353 -9.73 30.41 8.89
C GLN A 353 -9.97 31.44 10.00
N ALA A 354 -11.12 32.13 9.99
CA ALA A 354 -11.47 33.10 11.02
C ALA A 354 -11.52 32.48 12.43
N THR A 355 -12.09 31.28 12.54
CA THR A 355 -12.14 30.53 13.81
C THR A 355 -10.73 30.21 14.33
N ALA A 356 -9.83 29.75 13.45
CA ALA A 356 -8.45 29.45 13.82
C ALA A 356 -7.66 30.71 14.22
N VAL A 357 -7.89 31.83 13.54
CA VAL A 357 -7.29 33.13 13.89
C VAL A 357 -7.77 33.60 15.26
N TYR A 358 -9.08 33.56 15.50
CA TYR A 358 -9.66 33.96 16.79
C TYR A 358 -9.10 33.13 17.95
N GLN A 359 -9.07 31.79 17.80
CA GLN A 359 -8.50 30.90 18.80
C GLN A 359 -7.00 31.17 19.04
N ALA A 360 -6.24 31.47 18.00
CA ALA A 360 -4.83 31.83 18.15
C ALA A 360 -4.67 33.15 18.92
N LEU A 361 -5.50 34.16 18.67
CA LEU A 361 -5.45 35.42 19.41
C LEU A 361 -5.86 35.27 20.88
N GLU A 362 -6.89 34.48 21.15
CA GLU A 362 -7.37 34.18 22.50
C GLU A 362 -6.30 33.44 23.32
N ASN A 363 -5.67 32.42 22.74
CA ASN A 363 -4.60 31.66 23.38
C ASN A 363 -3.37 32.51 23.75
N TRP A 364 -3.15 33.61 23.03
CA TRP A 364 -2.05 34.54 23.29
C TRP A 364 -2.50 35.81 24.04
N GLY A 365 -3.78 35.92 24.41
CA GLY A 365 -4.33 37.06 25.15
C GLY A 365 -4.31 38.39 24.38
N LEU A 366 -4.52 38.34 23.06
CA LEU A 366 -4.35 39.49 22.15
C LEU A 366 -5.65 40.03 21.56
N THR A 367 -6.80 39.50 21.95
CA THR A 367 -8.11 39.82 21.34
C THR A 367 -8.45 41.30 21.32
N ASP A 368 -8.04 42.02 22.36
CA ASP A 368 -8.33 43.45 22.55
C ASP A 368 -7.31 44.37 21.86
N ASN A 369 -6.16 43.82 21.45
CA ASN A 369 -5.04 44.60 20.92
C ASN A 369 -5.08 44.69 19.38
N VAL A 370 -5.92 43.89 18.72
CA VAL A 370 -6.05 43.86 17.26
C VAL A 370 -6.78 45.08 16.73
N GLN A 371 -6.06 45.92 15.96
CA GLN A 371 -6.60 47.12 15.30
C GLN A 371 -6.93 46.92 13.82
N ALA A 372 -6.20 46.04 13.14
CA ALA A 372 -6.43 45.75 11.73
C ALA A 372 -6.13 44.29 11.42
N GLU A 373 -6.81 43.80 10.40
CA GLU A 373 -6.70 42.43 9.90
C GLU A 373 -6.39 42.48 8.41
N GLY A 374 -5.30 41.81 8.01
CA GLY A 374 -4.87 41.72 6.62
C GLY A 374 -4.99 40.29 6.11
N TYR A 375 -5.93 40.06 5.20
CA TYR A 375 -6.11 38.78 4.51
C TYR A 375 -6.27 39.00 3.00
N LYS A 376 -5.91 37.99 2.20
CA LYS A 376 -6.20 37.98 0.76
C LYS A 376 -7.59 37.40 0.52
N SER A 377 -8.47 38.18 -0.12
CA SER A 377 -9.75 37.66 -0.62
C SER A 377 -9.53 36.87 -1.92
N PRO A 378 -10.16 35.69 -2.11
CA PRO A 378 -10.13 34.96 -3.38
C PRO A 378 -10.77 35.69 -4.58
N GLU A 379 -11.53 36.77 -4.34
CA GLU A 379 -12.22 37.53 -5.39
C GLU A 379 -11.55 38.89 -5.62
N SER A 380 -10.56 38.93 -6.53
CA SER A 380 -10.26 40.08 -7.39
C SER A 380 -9.12 39.76 -8.35
N ASN A 381 -9.38 38.87 -9.30
CA ASN A 381 -8.68 38.93 -10.58
C ASN A 381 -9.29 40.07 -11.41
N TYR A 382 -9.12 41.33 -11.01
CA TYR A 382 -9.15 42.50 -11.90
C TYR A 382 -8.50 43.69 -11.16
N THR A 383 -7.34 44.08 -11.69
CA THR A 383 -6.68 45.41 -11.60
C THR A 383 -6.39 46.02 -10.22
N GLU A 384 -5.08 46.19 -10.00
CA GLU A 384 -4.42 47.08 -9.03
C GLU A 384 -4.46 46.71 -7.54
N ARG A 385 -3.25 46.70 -6.95
CA ARG A 385 -2.95 46.50 -5.54
C ARG A 385 -3.84 47.37 -4.66
N LYS A 386 -4.84 46.80 -4.01
CA LYS A 386 -5.45 47.37 -2.81
C LYS A 386 -5.47 46.33 -1.70
N ILE A 387 -4.65 46.57 -0.68
CA ILE A 387 -4.77 45.96 0.63
C ILE A 387 -6.06 46.53 1.22
N SER A 388 -7.08 45.70 1.41
CA SER A 388 -8.31 46.12 2.09
C SER A 388 -8.05 46.09 3.61
N GLU A 389 -7.80 47.25 4.21
CA GLU A 389 -7.81 47.42 5.67
C GLU A 389 -9.26 47.48 6.17
N CYS A 390 -9.67 46.52 6.99
CA CYS A 390 -10.92 46.61 7.75
C CYS A 390 -10.60 47.17 9.14
N LYS A 391 -11.04 48.40 9.44
CA LYS A 391 -11.02 48.98 10.79
C LYS A 391 -12.30 48.58 11.54
N LYS A 392 -12.17 48.13 12.79
CA LYS A 392 -13.34 47.88 13.67
C LYS A 392 -14.13 49.18 13.88
N PRO A 393 -15.48 49.16 13.88
CA PRO A 393 -16.28 50.33 14.17
C PRO A 393 -16.16 50.75 15.63
N ASP A 394 -16.07 52.07 15.83
CA ASP A 394 -15.88 52.74 17.12
C ASP A 394 -17.10 52.49 18.04
N ARG A 395 -16.88 51.93 19.25
CA ARG A 395 -17.95 51.50 20.18
C ARG A 395 -18.66 52.66 20.90
N ASN A 396 -18.37 53.91 20.57
CA ASN A 396 -18.93 55.10 21.24
C ASN A 396 -19.77 55.99 20.30
N LYS A 397 -20.90 55.49 19.79
CA LYS A 397 -21.94 56.36 19.20
C LYS A 397 -23.30 56.10 19.88
N PRO A 398 -23.98 57.15 20.39
CA PRO A 398 -25.29 56.98 21.01
C PRO A 398 -26.34 56.63 19.94
N GLU A 399 -27.25 55.73 20.31
CA GLU A 399 -28.38 55.28 19.49
C GLU A 399 -29.18 56.47 18.94
N ARG A 400 -29.28 56.57 17.61
CA ARG A 400 -30.23 57.47 16.97
C ARG A 400 -31.59 56.78 16.94
N LYS A 401 -32.53 57.36 17.69
CA LYS A 401 -33.96 57.05 17.65
C LYS A 401 -34.49 57.14 16.22
N ILE A 402 -35.31 56.16 15.86
CA ILE A 402 -36.14 56.12 14.65
C ILE A 402 -37.35 57.05 14.89
N PRO A 403 -37.63 58.05 14.04
CA PRO A 403 -38.92 58.74 14.04
C PRO A 403 -39.95 57.92 13.25
N GLU A 404 -41.20 58.01 13.71
CA GLU A 404 -42.42 57.24 13.38
C GLU A 404 -42.59 56.71 11.95
#